data_AF-A0A7C3XM75-F1
#
_entry.id   AF-A0A7C3XM75-F1
#
_cell.length_a   1.000
_cell.length_b   1.000
_cell.length_c   1.000
_cell.angle_alpha   90.00
_cell.angle_beta   90.00
_cell.angle_gamma   90.00
#
_symmetry.space_group_name_H-M   'P 1'
#
loop_
_entity.id
_entity.type
_entity.pdbx_description
1 polymer ?
#
loop_
_entity_poly.entity_id
_entity_poly.type
_entity_poly.pdbx_seq_one_letter_code
_entity_poly.pdbx_strand_id
1 'polypeptide(L)'
;MNGRFTPDLNVDVTPSINSESALRIALADLGPAEYRWENEEQEKIIKEVFHDNTRTWKPKPELVIAPKGGDFKKGEYRLAWKMTIAVDGEKLGNYEYFIDAKTGEVINKYNAMHNAIGRGISNYNDTVQINIKWTPSLYQMWDTVRIIKTYTANNTSTYPGTLITDSDTLFEQQQSGVDVHWALANVYDFYKNVFDRQSFDNNGAEIKATVKYLFHYGYGYYDPNNAAWTGTQFLFGEGDNSNFSSLTSLDVCGHEFTHAVIDYEANLVYQGEPGALNESLADIFGTVVEFYATRSKANWLIGEECYTPDISDDALRYMNNPNMGNQPDTYLGTYWYKGSEDNGGVHINSGVLNYAFYLMTVGGSDTNDFNVPFNVSGIEIEKTRTIAYLALTEYLHSSSDYYDAANAFYLAALELNLTVAELKAVVDAFDAVGVPVTSEKRLIKIALDQTLSDNTTRVGTIGIWDGTSFTDQRLNPGEQIIVRLDTTLVLQGDQSIYSGQKYNNWKIKDVIQPEITNHHVFSDIKPNDTIFTSQFAPTKNATIQAQLIDGGSPGGYVEFKDPWLIDYPDPLYGNNLRNQGMSAPFKPVAYDPKQPN
;
A
#
# COMPACT_ATOMS: atom_id res chain seq x y z
N MET A 1 -45.81 35.43 -2.94
CA MET A 1 -44.55 36.19 -3.04
C MET A 1 -43.53 35.51 -2.14
N ASN A 2 -42.61 34.79 -2.76
CA ASN A 2 -41.41 34.21 -2.18
C ASN A 2 -40.32 35.28 -2.32
N GLY A 3 -40.03 35.96 -1.21
CA GLY A 3 -39.12 37.10 -1.17
C GLY A 3 -39.32 37.88 0.12
N ARG A 4 -38.26 38.54 0.59
CA ARG A 4 -38.35 39.37 1.79
C ARG A 4 -38.64 40.81 1.42
N PHE A 5 -39.69 41.35 2.03
CA PHE A 5 -40.03 42.76 1.94
C PHE A 5 -39.22 43.54 2.99
N THR A 6 -38.45 44.54 2.55
CA THR A 6 -37.67 45.45 3.41
C THR A 6 -38.27 46.86 3.31
N PRO A 7 -39.32 47.17 4.10
CA PRO A 7 -40.16 48.36 3.91
C PRO A 7 -39.46 49.72 4.02
N ASP A 8 -38.26 49.78 4.62
CA ASP A 8 -37.55 51.03 4.93
C ASP A 8 -36.20 51.16 4.22
N LEU A 9 -36.06 50.55 3.03
CA LEU A 9 -34.81 50.57 2.26
C LEU A 9 -34.57 51.95 1.61
N ASN A 10 -33.88 52.85 2.32
CA ASN A 10 -33.44 54.15 1.81
C ASN A 10 -31.95 54.12 1.43
N VAL A 11 -31.65 53.70 0.20
CA VAL A 11 -30.28 53.59 -0.33
C VAL A 11 -30.18 54.44 -1.59
N ASP A 12 -29.17 55.31 -1.68
CA ASP A 12 -28.87 56.06 -2.91
C ASP A 12 -28.38 55.10 -4.01
N VAL A 13 -29.13 55.02 -5.10
CA VAL A 13 -28.90 54.10 -6.23
C VAL A 13 -28.04 54.70 -7.35
N THR A 14 -27.43 55.87 -7.13
CA THR A 14 -26.55 56.50 -8.11
C THR A 14 -25.08 56.08 -7.85
N PRO A 15 -24.41 55.29 -8.71
CA PRO A 15 -23.02 54.91 -8.47
C PRO A 15 -22.08 56.13 -8.59
N SER A 16 -21.02 56.17 -7.77
CA SER A 16 -19.91 57.14 -7.89
C SER A 16 -18.64 56.52 -8.48
N ILE A 17 -18.52 55.18 -8.45
CA ILE A 17 -17.50 54.43 -9.19
C ILE A 17 -18.15 53.63 -10.33
N ASN A 18 -17.45 53.52 -11.46
CA ASN A 18 -17.90 52.73 -12.61
C ASN A 18 -17.53 51.24 -12.47
N SER A 19 -18.13 50.40 -13.32
CA SER A 19 -17.93 48.95 -13.33
C SER A 19 -16.46 48.53 -13.54
N GLU A 20 -15.72 49.23 -14.40
CA GLU A 20 -14.29 48.97 -14.65
C GLU A 20 -13.42 49.23 -13.42
N SER A 21 -13.72 50.28 -12.65
CA SER A 21 -13.00 50.57 -11.41
C SER A 21 -13.33 49.53 -10.34
N ALA A 22 -14.59 49.09 -10.24
CA ALA A 22 -14.98 48.01 -9.35
C ALA A 22 -14.26 46.69 -9.70
N LEU A 23 -14.16 46.35 -10.99
CA LEU A 23 -13.42 45.16 -11.44
C LEU A 23 -11.93 45.24 -11.08
N ARG A 24 -11.28 46.39 -11.29
CA ARG A 24 -9.88 46.58 -10.88
C ARG A 24 -9.68 46.40 -9.38
N ILE A 25 -10.60 46.89 -8.56
CA ILE A 25 -10.57 46.70 -7.10
C ILE A 25 -10.67 45.21 -6.75
N ALA A 26 -11.62 44.49 -7.35
CA ALA A 26 -11.82 43.06 -7.07
C ALA A 26 -10.61 42.21 -7.52
N LEU A 27 -9.99 42.53 -8.66
CA LEU A 27 -8.76 41.86 -9.13
C LEU A 27 -7.56 42.16 -8.23
N ALA A 28 -7.41 43.42 -7.78
CA ALA A 28 -6.36 43.79 -6.85
C ALA A 28 -6.51 43.10 -5.48
N ASP A 29 -7.75 42.96 -4.99
CA ASP A 29 -8.06 42.25 -3.75
C ASP A 29 -7.80 40.73 -3.85
N LEU A 30 -8.10 40.10 -5.00
CA LEU A 30 -7.81 38.67 -5.20
C LEU A 30 -6.31 38.40 -5.33
N GLY A 31 -5.56 39.38 -5.84
CA GLY A 31 -4.16 39.26 -6.23
C GLY A 31 -3.96 38.37 -7.46
N PRO A 32 -2.70 38.06 -7.81
CA PRO A 32 -2.38 37.17 -8.94
C PRO A 32 -3.07 35.81 -8.78
N ALA A 33 -3.68 35.33 -9.86
CA ALA A 33 -4.37 34.05 -9.95
C ALA A 33 -4.46 33.59 -11.41
N GLU A 34 -4.74 32.32 -11.63
CA GLU A 34 -5.01 31.77 -12.97
C GLU A 34 -6.48 32.03 -13.33
N TYR A 35 -6.75 33.06 -14.12
CA TYR A 35 -8.12 33.48 -14.43
C TYR A 35 -8.74 32.66 -15.55
N ARG A 36 -9.94 32.09 -15.33
CA ARG A 36 -10.58 31.20 -16.33
C ARG A 36 -10.89 31.86 -17.67
N TRP A 37 -11.12 33.17 -17.70
CA TRP A 37 -11.39 33.88 -18.96
C TRP A 37 -10.12 34.13 -19.79
N GLU A 38 -8.94 33.88 -19.22
CA GLU A 38 -7.65 33.95 -19.91
C GLU A 38 -7.24 32.58 -20.46
N ASN A 39 -7.93 31.51 -20.04
CA ASN A 39 -7.73 30.15 -20.52
C ASN A 39 -8.73 29.84 -21.65
N GLU A 40 -8.22 29.68 -22.87
CA GLU A 40 -9.03 29.41 -24.07
C GLU A 40 -9.86 28.11 -23.96
N GLU A 41 -9.32 27.09 -23.29
CA GLU A 41 -10.01 25.82 -23.08
C GLU A 41 -11.20 25.99 -22.12
N GLN A 42 -11.02 26.72 -21.03
CA GLN A 42 -12.11 27.04 -20.10
C GLN A 42 -13.23 27.86 -20.76
N GLU A 43 -12.86 28.80 -21.63
CA GLU A 43 -13.80 29.59 -22.45
C GLU A 43 -14.54 28.74 -23.49
N LYS A 44 -13.91 27.70 -24.03
CA LYS A 44 -14.57 26.73 -24.91
C LYS A 44 -15.56 25.87 -24.13
N ILE A 45 -15.12 25.32 -22.99
CA ILE A 45 -15.95 24.45 -22.13
C ILE A 45 -17.24 25.16 -21.69
N ILE A 46 -17.17 26.43 -21.25
CA ILE A 46 -18.39 27.14 -20.80
C ILE A 46 -19.37 27.42 -21.96
N LYS A 47 -18.91 27.51 -23.21
CA LYS A 47 -19.82 27.67 -24.35
C LYS A 47 -20.49 26.35 -24.72
N GLU A 48 -19.72 25.28 -24.73
CA GLU A 48 -20.19 23.93 -25.04
C GLU A 48 -21.19 23.43 -24.00
N VAL A 49 -20.84 23.53 -22.72
CA VAL A 49 -21.68 23.06 -21.60
C VAL A 49 -23.06 23.74 -21.57
N PHE A 50 -23.13 25.02 -21.94
CA PHE A 50 -24.39 25.76 -21.91
C PHE A 50 -25.08 25.85 -23.28
N HIS A 51 -24.49 25.26 -24.32
CA HIS A 51 -24.90 25.44 -25.72
C HIS A 51 -25.12 26.92 -26.10
N ASP A 52 -24.25 27.81 -25.59
CA ASP A 52 -24.35 29.25 -25.75
C ASP A 52 -22.99 29.86 -26.08
N ASN A 53 -22.79 30.19 -27.36
CA ASN A 53 -21.55 30.78 -27.87
C ASN A 53 -21.25 32.19 -27.34
N THR A 54 -22.20 32.84 -26.67
CA THR A 54 -22.03 34.17 -26.09
C THR A 54 -21.50 34.12 -24.65
N ARG A 55 -21.49 32.93 -24.04
CA ARG A 55 -21.10 32.76 -22.64
C ARG A 55 -19.58 32.83 -22.48
N THR A 56 -19.14 33.39 -21.35
CA THR A 56 -17.73 33.64 -21.03
C THR A 56 -17.54 33.65 -19.52
N TRP A 57 -16.33 33.31 -19.08
CA TRP A 57 -15.88 33.48 -17.70
C TRP A 57 -15.52 34.93 -17.37
N LYS A 58 -15.45 35.81 -18.37
CA LYS A 58 -15.05 37.20 -18.18
C LYS A 58 -16.03 37.88 -17.21
N PRO A 59 -15.55 38.45 -16.09
CA PRO A 59 -16.42 39.05 -15.10
C PRO A 59 -17.27 40.18 -15.69
N LYS A 60 -18.56 40.14 -15.40
CA LYS A 60 -19.50 41.20 -15.78
C LYS A 60 -20.06 41.86 -14.51
N PRO A 61 -19.58 43.06 -14.13
CA PRO A 61 -20.11 43.77 -12.98
C PRO A 61 -21.55 44.23 -13.20
N GLU A 62 -22.42 43.96 -12.23
CA GLU A 62 -23.83 44.36 -12.22
C GLU A 62 -24.17 45.14 -10.95
N LEU A 63 -24.99 46.18 -11.05
CA LEU A 63 -25.42 46.93 -9.87
C LEU A 63 -26.49 46.16 -9.12
N VAL A 64 -26.28 45.98 -7.82
CA VAL A 64 -27.21 45.35 -6.89
C VAL A 64 -27.33 46.17 -5.62
N ILE A 65 -28.39 45.94 -4.86
CA ILE A 65 -28.45 46.37 -3.46
C ILE A 65 -28.07 45.16 -2.60
N ALA A 66 -26.98 45.27 -1.85
CA ALA A 66 -26.42 44.19 -1.06
C ALA A 66 -26.10 44.63 0.38
N PRO A 67 -26.32 43.78 1.39
CA PRO A 67 -25.92 44.06 2.76
C PRO A 67 -24.40 43.95 2.91
N LYS A 68 -23.79 44.90 3.63
CA LYS A 68 -22.41 44.76 4.09
C LYS A 68 -22.27 43.51 4.97
N GLY A 69 -21.27 42.67 4.69
CA GLY A 69 -21.01 41.42 5.39
C GLY A 69 -21.98 40.26 5.07
N GLY A 70 -22.90 40.41 4.11
CA GLY A 70 -23.74 39.31 3.63
C GLY A 70 -24.93 38.91 4.52
N ASP A 71 -25.21 39.61 5.63
CA ASP A 71 -26.41 39.35 6.45
C ASP A 71 -27.65 40.04 5.85
N PHE A 72 -28.42 39.30 5.05
CA PHE A 72 -29.69 39.77 4.49
C PHE A 72 -30.80 39.96 5.53
N LYS A 73 -30.54 39.71 6.84
CA LYS A 73 -31.49 39.93 7.94
C LYS A 73 -31.33 41.21 8.70
N LYS A 74 -30.12 41.70 8.89
CA LYS A 74 -29.85 42.90 9.68
C LYS A 74 -28.86 43.84 9.00
N GLY A 75 -28.44 43.52 7.78
CA GLY A 75 -27.32 44.16 7.12
C GLY A 75 -27.58 45.61 6.73
N GLU A 76 -26.50 46.37 6.79
CA GLU A 76 -26.45 47.72 6.27
C GLU A 76 -26.41 47.65 4.73
N TYR A 77 -27.55 47.88 4.08
CA TYR A 77 -27.65 47.77 2.62
C TYR A 77 -26.91 48.92 1.93
N ARG A 78 -26.21 48.57 0.85
CA ARG A 78 -25.44 49.47 -0.01
C ARG A 78 -25.76 49.19 -1.46
N LEU A 79 -25.67 50.21 -2.30
CA LEU A 79 -25.53 50.01 -3.73
C LEU A 79 -24.13 49.45 -3.98
N ALA A 80 -24.03 48.31 -4.66
CA ALA A 80 -22.77 47.62 -4.90
C ALA A 80 -22.67 47.06 -6.31
N TRP A 81 -21.46 47.01 -6.86
CA TRP A 81 -21.12 46.22 -8.03
C TRP A 81 -20.90 44.77 -7.61
N LYS A 82 -21.78 43.87 -8.05
CA LYS A 82 -21.63 42.43 -7.93
C LYS A 82 -20.90 41.89 -9.16
N MET A 83 -19.92 41.01 -8.95
CA MET A 83 -19.28 40.26 -10.03
C MET A 83 -18.73 38.93 -9.54
N THR A 84 -18.65 37.96 -10.43
CA THR A 84 -18.00 36.68 -10.19
C THR A 84 -16.62 36.69 -10.84
N ILE A 85 -15.57 36.36 -10.07
CA ILE A 85 -14.21 36.15 -10.57
C ILE A 85 -13.88 34.66 -10.44
N ALA A 86 -13.83 33.96 -11.59
CA ALA A 86 -13.53 32.53 -11.65
C ALA A 86 -12.04 32.30 -11.89
N VAL A 87 -11.41 31.51 -11.01
CA VAL A 87 -9.99 31.18 -11.05
C VAL A 87 -9.74 29.69 -10.86
N ASP A 88 -8.62 29.22 -11.41
CA ASP A 88 -8.04 27.88 -11.23
C ASP A 88 -6.73 27.95 -10.42
N GLY A 89 -5.98 26.85 -10.35
CA GLY A 89 -4.72 26.73 -9.59
C GLY A 89 -4.91 26.76 -8.06
N GLU A 90 -3.88 27.23 -7.34
CA GLU A 90 -3.86 27.27 -5.86
C GLU A 90 -5.00 28.07 -5.22
N LYS A 91 -5.57 29.04 -5.95
CA LYS A 91 -6.68 29.90 -5.48
C LYS A 91 -8.04 29.45 -5.97
N LEU A 92 -8.17 28.20 -6.45
CA LEU A 92 -9.37 27.64 -7.06
C LEU A 92 -10.68 28.16 -6.44
N GLY A 93 -11.52 28.81 -7.25
CA GLY A 93 -12.75 29.40 -6.74
C GLY A 93 -13.59 30.15 -7.77
N ASN A 94 -14.85 30.39 -7.40
CA ASN A 94 -15.74 31.35 -8.07
C ASN A 94 -16.03 32.45 -7.05
N TYR A 95 -15.18 33.47 -7.00
CA TYR A 95 -15.29 34.51 -5.98
C TYR A 95 -16.37 35.52 -6.34
N GLU A 96 -17.43 35.57 -5.54
CA GLU A 96 -18.45 36.60 -5.60
C GLU A 96 -17.96 37.83 -4.84
N TYR A 97 -17.75 38.92 -5.57
CA TYR A 97 -17.37 40.21 -5.02
C TYR A 97 -18.55 41.16 -4.99
N PHE A 98 -18.64 41.94 -3.92
CA PHE A 98 -19.56 43.05 -3.77
C PHE A 98 -18.73 44.29 -3.43
N ILE A 99 -18.58 45.20 -4.38
CA ILE A 99 -17.82 46.44 -4.22
C ILE A 99 -18.81 47.59 -4.06
N ASP A 100 -18.75 48.32 -2.94
CA ASP A 100 -19.59 49.49 -2.72
C ASP A 100 -19.45 50.48 -3.87
N ALA A 101 -20.58 50.76 -4.54
CA ALA A 101 -20.61 51.53 -5.76
C ALA A 101 -20.38 53.04 -5.54
N LYS A 102 -20.27 53.50 -4.28
CA LYS A 102 -19.94 54.88 -3.92
C LYS A 102 -18.48 55.03 -3.52
N THR A 103 -17.97 54.11 -2.72
CA THR A 103 -16.68 54.24 -2.02
C THR A 103 -15.59 53.34 -2.60
N GLY A 104 -15.95 52.25 -3.28
CA GLY A 104 -15.00 51.22 -3.69
C GLY A 104 -14.60 50.24 -2.58
N GLU A 105 -15.22 50.30 -1.40
CA GLU A 105 -15.00 49.31 -0.33
C GLU A 105 -15.47 47.90 -0.78
N VAL A 106 -14.68 46.85 -0.53
CA VAL A 106 -15.15 45.46 -0.65
C VAL A 106 -16.09 45.19 0.53
N ILE A 107 -17.40 45.26 0.30
CA ILE A 107 -18.41 45.13 1.38
C ILE A 107 -18.80 43.68 1.64
N ASN A 108 -18.54 42.78 0.69
CA ASN A 108 -18.65 41.35 0.87
C ASN A 108 -17.81 40.62 -0.18
N LYS A 109 -17.25 39.47 0.20
CA LYS A 109 -16.51 38.56 -0.66
C LYS A 109 -16.69 37.15 -0.13
N TYR A 110 -17.05 36.22 -1.00
CA TYR A 110 -17.05 34.80 -0.65
C TYR A 110 -16.75 33.95 -1.87
N ASN A 111 -16.19 32.76 -1.64
CA ASN A 111 -16.07 31.76 -2.68
C ASN A 111 -17.45 31.08 -2.83
N ALA A 112 -18.08 31.25 -3.99
CA ALA A 112 -19.35 30.62 -4.34
C ALA A 112 -19.17 29.19 -4.86
N MET A 113 -17.94 28.72 -5.05
CA MET A 113 -17.71 27.28 -5.10
C MET A 113 -18.02 26.69 -3.74
N HIS A 114 -18.92 25.73 -3.73
CA HIS A 114 -19.12 24.85 -2.61
C HIS A 114 -18.94 23.43 -3.12
N ASN A 115 -18.19 22.64 -2.37
CA ASN A 115 -18.23 21.19 -2.53
C ASN A 115 -19.65 20.75 -2.16
N ALA A 116 -20.29 20.05 -3.08
CA ALA A 116 -21.52 19.34 -2.82
C ALA A 116 -21.21 17.84 -2.77
N ILE A 117 -22.06 17.10 -2.08
CA ILE A 117 -22.02 15.64 -2.10
C ILE A 117 -23.10 15.18 -3.05
N GLY A 118 -22.68 14.53 -4.12
CA GLY A 118 -23.53 13.84 -5.08
C GLY A 118 -23.72 12.38 -4.69
N ARG A 119 -24.68 11.75 -5.35
CA ARG A 119 -24.86 10.30 -5.34
C ARG A 119 -24.93 9.81 -6.77
N GLY A 120 -24.30 8.69 -7.07
CA GLY A 120 -24.32 8.11 -8.41
C GLY A 120 -24.58 6.62 -8.37
N ILE A 121 -25.12 6.09 -9.46
CA ILE A 121 -25.23 4.64 -9.68
C ILE A 121 -23.91 4.19 -10.30
N SER A 122 -23.25 3.24 -9.66
CA SER A 122 -22.00 2.60 -10.07
C SER A 122 -22.30 1.34 -10.89
N ASN A 123 -21.40 0.95 -11.80
CA ASN A 123 -21.52 -0.35 -12.47
C ASN A 123 -21.25 -1.51 -11.49
N TYR A 124 -20.42 -1.29 -10.46
CA TYR A 124 -19.84 -2.35 -9.61
C TYR A 124 -20.20 -2.24 -8.12
N ASN A 125 -20.53 -1.03 -7.64
CA ASN A 125 -20.65 -0.70 -6.22
C ASN A 125 -22.03 -0.12 -5.83
N ASP A 126 -23.09 -0.51 -6.55
CA ASP A 126 -24.47 -0.05 -6.36
C ASP A 126 -24.58 1.49 -6.39
N THR A 127 -24.97 2.14 -5.30
CA THR A 127 -25.05 3.60 -5.20
C THR A 127 -23.94 4.11 -4.29
N VAL A 128 -23.06 4.95 -4.84
CA VAL A 128 -21.93 5.55 -4.11
C VAL A 128 -22.11 7.06 -3.93
N GLN A 129 -21.45 7.61 -2.92
CA GLN A 129 -21.34 9.06 -2.73
C GLN A 129 -20.11 9.59 -3.44
N ILE A 130 -20.25 10.72 -4.13
CA ILE A 130 -19.15 11.37 -4.84
C ILE A 130 -19.08 12.84 -4.45
N ASN A 131 -17.86 13.37 -4.28
CA ASN A 131 -17.69 14.81 -4.14
C ASN A 131 -17.87 15.45 -5.51
N ILE A 132 -18.64 16.50 -5.56
CA ILE A 132 -18.95 17.21 -6.79
C ILE A 132 -18.84 18.70 -6.52
N LYS A 133 -18.63 19.45 -7.59
CA LYS A 133 -18.58 20.89 -7.50
C LYS A 133 -19.89 21.48 -7.98
N TRP A 134 -20.54 22.23 -7.12
CA TRP A 134 -21.70 23.01 -7.53
C TRP A 134 -21.28 24.31 -8.23
N THR A 135 -22.03 24.64 -9.28
CA THR A 135 -22.08 25.97 -9.87
C THR A 135 -23.55 26.42 -9.93
N PRO A 136 -23.86 27.72 -10.10
CA PRO A 136 -25.24 28.22 -10.10
C PRO A 136 -26.24 27.54 -11.05
N SER A 137 -25.77 26.70 -11.98
CA SER A 137 -26.57 26.10 -13.04
C SER A 137 -26.36 24.59 -13.24
N LEU A 138 -25.35 23.98 -12.62
CA LEU A 138 -25.02 22.56 -12.79
C LEU A 138 -24.06 22.07 -11.71
N TYR A 139 -24.00 20.76 -11.53
CA TYR A 139 -23.05 20.04 -10.70
C TYR A 139 -22.00 19.37 -11.60
N GLN A 140 -20.73 19.46 -11.24
CA GLN A 140 -19.61 18.94 -12.01
C GLN A 140 -18.95 17.79 -11.25
N MET A 141 -18.55 16.72 -11.92
CA MET A 141 -17.66 15.68 -11.36
C MET A 141 -16.25 16.25 -11.18
N TRP A 142 -16.14 17.10 -10.17
CA TRP A 142 -14.93 17.76 -9.74
C TRP A 142 -14.89 17.73 -8.20
N ASP A 143 -14.04 16.86 -7.66
CA ASP A 143 -13.70 16.85 -6.24
C ASP A 143 -12.60 17.92 -6.03
N THR A 144 -12.94 19.05 -5.42
CA THR A 144 -11.94 20.10 -5.15
C THR A 144 -11.10 19.84 -3.89
N VAL A 145 -11.48 18.87 -3.06
CA VAL A 145 -10.71 18.45 -1.88
C VAL A 145 -9.50 17.64 -2.33
N ARG A 146 -9.70 16.73 -3.28
CA ARG A 146 -8.65 15.84 -3.83
C ARG A 146 -8.11 16.29 -5.17
N ILE A 147 -8.71 17.33 -5.76
CA ILE A 147 -8.37 17.87 -7.08
C ILE A 147 -8.54 16.80 -8.18
N ILE A 148 -9.69 16.12 -8.18
CA ILE A 148 -10.04 15.08 -9.16
C ILE A 148 -11.09 15.64 -10.12
N LYS A 149 -10.87 15.50 -11.43
CA LYS A 149 -11.83 15.84 -12.49
C LYS A 149 -12.09 14.64 -13.38
N THR A 150 -13.36 14.28 -13.56
CA THR A 150 -13.77 13.16 -14.41
C THR A 150 -14.51 13.66 -15.65
N TYR A 151 -14.02 13.23 -16.80
CA TYR A 151 -14.49 13.62 -18.13
C TYR A 151 -15.06 12.41 -18.87
N THR A 152 -15.83 12.67 -19.92
CA THR A 152 -16.28 11.67 -20.89
C THR A 152 -15.72 12.01 -22.27
N ALA A 153 -15.14 11.03 -22.95
CA ALA A 153 -14.77 11.16 -24.36
C ALA A 153 -15.97 10.91 -25.30
N ASN A 154 -17.15 10.56 -24.77
CA ASN A 154 -18.38 10.30 -25.54
C ASN A 154 -18.16 9.25 -26.66
N ASN A 155 -17.44 8.16 -26.36
CA ASN A 155 -17.08 7.08 -27.29
C ASN A 155 -16.22 7.56 -28.46
N THR A 156 -15.34 8.53 -28.21
CA THR A 156 -14.35 9.02 -29.18
C THR A 156 -12.93 8.80 -28.67
N SER A 157 -11.94 8.97 -29.55
CA SER A 157 -10.51 8.91 -29.23
C SER A 157 -9.93 10.29 -28.85
N THR A 158 -10.77 11.24 -28.40
CA THR A 158 -10.32 12.58 -27.99
C THR A 158 -10.40 12.72 -26.47
N TYR A 159 -9.28 13.09 -25.83
CA TYR A 159 -9.18 13.37 -24.41
C TYR A 159 -8.62 14.78 -24.14
N PRO A 160 -8.95 15.45 -23.00
CA PRO A 160 -9.73 14.93 -21.88
C PRO A 160 -11.22 14.71 -22.19
N GLY A 161 -11.75 15.32 -23.25
CA GLY A 161 -13.18 15.24 -23.60
C GLY A 161 -13.99 16.30 -22.86
N THR A 162 -15.22 15.98 -22.47
CA THR A 162 -16.12 16.91 -21.78
C THR A 162 -16.20 16.58 -20.30
N LEU A 163 -16.04 17.58 -19.42
CA LEU A 163 -16.21 17.39 -17.97
C LEU A 163 -17.63 16.88 -17.70
N ILE A 164 -17.77 15.82 -16.91
CA ILE A 164 -19.08 15.25 -16.63
C ILE A 164 -19.86 16.20 -15.72
N THR A 165 -21.10 16.49 -16.09
CA THR A 165 -21.98 17.40 -15.36
C THR A 165 -23.39 16.83 -15.25
N ASP A 166 -24.10 17.17 -14.19
CA ASP A 166 -25.53 16.92 -14.06
C ASP A 166 -26.28 18.20 -13.61
N SER A 167 -27.58 18.23 -13.88
CA SER A 167 -28.49 19.30 -13.46
C SER A 167 -28.82 19.25 -11.97
N ASP A 168 -28.72 18.07 -11.35
CA ASP A 168 -28.90 17.88 -9.92
C ASP A 168 -27.74 17.09 -9.27
N THR A 169 -27.91 16.66 -8.02
CA THR A 169 -26.87 15.93 -7.27
C THR A 169 -26.86 14.42 -7.55
N LEU A 170 -27.70 13.93 -8.45
CA LEU A 170 -27.92 12.51 -8.75
C LEU A 170 -27.34 12.14 -10.12
N PHE A 171 -26.21 11.45 -10.12
CA PHE A 171 -25.51 11.00 -11.33
C PHE A 171 -25.93 9.57 -11.69
N GLU A 172 -27.17 9.40 -12.15
CA GLU A 172 -27.78 8.08 -12.41
C GLU A 172 -27.46 7.52 -13.80
N GLN A 173 -27.00 8.35 -14.74
CA GLN A 173 -26.78 7.97 -16.15
C GLN A 173 -25.30 7.97 -16.56
N GLN A 174 -24.41 8.23 -15.61
CA GLN A 174 -22.98 8.40 -15.85
C GLN A 174 -22.19 7.34 -15.08
N GLN A 175 -22.61 6.07 -15.13
CA GLN A 175 -22.08 5.01 -14.26
C GLN A 175 -20.55 4.91 -14.28
N SER A 176 -19.92 4.80 -15.45
CA SER A 176 -18.45 4.73 -15.56
C SER A 176 -17.77 5.98 -14.99
N GLY A 177 -18.40 7.15 -15.16
CA GLY A 177 -17.93 8.39 -14.55
C GLY A 177 -18.02 8.37 -13.03
N VAL A 178 -19.12 7.82 -12.49
CA VAL A 178 -19.33 7.63 -11.04
C VAL A 178 -18.29 6.67 -10.49
N ASP A 179 -18.05 5.54 -11.18
CA ASP A 179 -17.07 4.52 -10.80
C ASP A 179 -15.68 5.13 -10.67
N VAL A 180 -15.17 5.76 -11.73
CA VAL A 180 -13.83 6.35 -11.74
C VAL A 180 -13.71 7.50 -10.76
N HIS A 181 -14.73 8.36 -10.64
CA HIS A 181 -14.68 9.50 -9.72
C HIS A 181 -14.63 9.04 -8.25
N TRP A 182 -15.40 8.00 -7.92
CA TRP A 182 -15.39 7.39 -6.60
C TRP A 182 -14.13 6.58 -6.34
N ALA A 183 -13.69 5.77 -7.30
CA ALA A 183 -12.51 4.92 -7.17
C ALA A 183 -11.24 5.76 -6.99
N LEU A 184 -11.00 6.77 -7.83
CA LEU A 184 -9.83 7.64 -7.69
C LEU A 184 -9.84 8.46 -6.40
N ALA A 185 -11.01 8.77 -5.83
CA ALA A 185 -11.08 9.39 -4.51
C ALA A 185 -10.59 8.43 -3.40
N ASN A 186 -10.95 7.14 -3.48
CA ASN A 186 -10.47 6.11 -2.57
C ASN A 186 -8.97 5.81 -2.77
N VAL A 187 -8.49 5.76 -4.02
CA VAL A 187 -7.07 5.60 -4.34
C VAL A 187 -6.25 6.76 -3.76
N TYR A 188 -6.70 8.00 -3.97
CA TYR A 188 -6.06 9.17 -3.37
C TYR A 188 -6.02 9.07 -1.84
N ASP A 189 -7.15 8.74 -1.21
CA ASP A 189 -7.24 8.62 0.24
C ASP A 189 -6.34 7.50 0.77
N PHE A 190 -6.22 6.38 0.05
CA PHE A 190 -5.29 5.30 0.40
C PHE A 190 -3.85 5.80 0.42
N TYR A 191 -3.36 6.34 -0.70
CA TYR A 191 -1.98 6.85 -0.78
C TYR A 191 -1.72 7.95 0.25
N LYS A 192 -2.68 8.85 0.47
CA LYS A 192 -2.54 9.93 1.44
C LYS A 192 -2.57 9.44 2.89
N ASN A 193 -3.49 8.57 3.27
CA ASN A 193 -3.67 8.17 4.66
C ASN A 193 -2.68 7.08 5.08
N VAL A 194 -2.25 6.22 4.16
CA VAL A 194 -1.35 5.09 4.46
C VAL A 194 0.12 5.51 4.32
N PHE A 195 0.46 6.36 3.35
CA PHE A 195 1.85 6.71 3.04
C PHE A 195 2.16 8.21 3.14
N ASP A 196 1.20 9.04 3.54
CA ASP A 196 1.31 10.51 3.53
C ASP A 196 1.55 11.12 2.13
N ARG A 197 1.41 10.32 1.07
CA ARG A 197 1.68 10.74 -0.32
C ARG A 197 0.59 11.67 -0.84
N GLN A 198 0.96 12.84 -1.35
CA GLN A 198 0.02 13.79 -1.94
C GLN A 198 -0.14 13.58 -3.46
N SER A 199 -1.20 12.88 -3.89
CA SER A 199 -1.43 12.52 -5.30
C SER A 199 -0.33 11.60 -5.88
N PHE A 200 -0.34 11.38 -7.19
CA PHE A 200 0.61 10.48 -7.86
C PHE A 200 2.03 11.04 -7.93
N ASP A 201 2.23 12.37 -7.86
CA ASP A 201 3.53 13.05 -7.94
C ASP A 201 4.13 13.41 -6.57
N ASN A 202 3.42 13.06 -5.49
CA ASN A 202 3.73 13.48 -4.12
C ASN A 202 3.76 15.01 -3.88
N ASN A 203 3.18 15.80 -4.78
CA ASN A 203 3.15 17.26 -4.71
C ASN A 203 1.75 17.83 -5.04
N GLY A 204 0.71 16.99 -4.95
CA GLY A 204 -0.68 17.40 -5.09
C GLY A 204 -1.13 17.62 -6.53
N ALA A 205 -0.55 16.92 -7.50
CA ALA A 205 -0.99 17.00 -8.89
C ALA A 205 -2.50 16.77 -9.06
N GLU A 206 -3.10 17.55 -9.97
CA GLU A 206 -4.48 17.37 -10.40
C GLU A 206 -4.65 16.00 -11.08
N ILE A 207 -5.68 15.27 -10.64
CA ILE A 207 -6.04 13.97 -11.19
C ILE A 207 -7.11 14.19 -12.25
N LYS A 208 -6.77 13.90 -13.51
CA LYS A 208 -7.71 13.90 -14.63
C LYS A 208 -7.98 12.48 -15.08
N ALA A 209 -9.25 12.15 -15.26
CA ALA A 209 -9.65 10.87 -15.81
C ALA A 209 -10.72 11.05 -16.89
N THR A 210 -10.61 10.27 -17.97
CA THR A 210 -11.58 10.27 -19.07
C THR A 210 -12.16 8.88 -19.25
N VAL A 211 -13.47 8.76 -19.08
CA VAL A 211 -14.22 7.52 -19.35
C VAL A 211 -14.81 7.54 -20.75
N LYS A 212 -15.33 6.39 -21.22
CA LYS A 212 -15.88 6.26 -22.57
C LYS A 212 -14.87 6.59 -23.66
N TYR A 213 -13.60 6.29 -23.39
CA TYR A 213 -12.52 6.50 -24.33
C TYR A 213 -12.44 5.33 -25.30
N LEU A 214 -12.26 5.65 -26.58
CA LEU A 214 -12.09 4.66 -27.63
C LEU A 214 -10.62 4.67 -28.08
N PHE A 215 -9.85 3.65 -27.71
CA PHE A 215 -8.43 3.58 -28.04
C PHE A 215 -8.25 3.42 -29.54
N HIS A 216 -7.31 4.16 -30.14
CA HIS A 216 -7.02 4.12 -31.57
C HIS A 216 -5.56 3.73 -31.79
N TYR A 217 -5.33 2.52 -32.29
CA TYR A 217 -3.99 1.98 -32.51
C TYR A 217 -3.47 2.20 -33.95
N GLY A 218 -4.12 3.10 -34.70
CA GLY A 218 -3.82 3.37 -36.11
C GLY A 218 -4.56 2.45 -37.07
N TYR A 219 -4.41 2.72 -38.37
CA TYR A 219 -5.07 1.99 -39.47
C TYR A 219 -6.60 1.86 -39.36
N GLY A 220 -7.25 2.72 -38.59
CA GLY A 220 -8.68 2.67 -38.33
C GLY A 220 -9.11 1.56 -37.35
N TYR A 221 -8.17 0.97 -36.61
CA TYR A 221 -8.48 0.01 -35.56
C TYR A 221 -8.75 0.73 -34.24
N TYR A 222 -9.96 0.52 -33.72
CA TYR A 222 -10.45 1.11 -32.48
C TYR A 222 -10.86 0.01 -31.51
N ASP A 223 -10.51 0.18 -30.23
CA ASP A 223 -10.76 -0.82 -29.20
C ASP A 223 -11.19 -0.15 -27.88
N PRO A 224 -12.34 -0.53 -27.30
CA PRO A 224 -12.75 -0.07 -25.97
C PRO A 224 -12.23 -0.95 -24.83
N ASN A 225 -11.53 -2.06 -25.09
CA ASN A 225 -11.09 -3.04 -24.10
C ASN A 225 -9.75 -2.68 -23.46
N ASN A 226 -9.58 -1.43 -22.99
CA ASN A 226 -8.35 -1.05 -22.30
C ASN A 226 -8.58 0.07 -21.28
N ALA A 227 -7.63 0.21 -20.37
CA ALA A 227 -7.42 1.36 -19.50
C ALA A 227 -5.95 1.78 -19.62
N ALA A 228 -5.64 3.05 -19.38
CA ALA A 228 -4.25 3.52 -19.48
C ALA A 228 -3.98 4.81 -18.71
N TRP A 229 -2.80 4.88 -18.10
CA TRP A 229 -2.09 6.11 -17.79
C TRP A 229 -1.34 6.66 -19.01
N THR A 230 -1.57 7.94 -19.35
CA THR A 230 -0.94 8.57 -20.54
C THR A 230 0.34 9.35 -20.25
N GLY A 231 0.82 9.36 -19.02
CA GLY A 231 1.82 10.32 -18.53
C GLY A 231 1.23 11.65 -18.03
N THR A 232 -0.06 11.92 -18.28
CA THR A 232 -0.73 13.17 -17.86
C THR A 232 -2.16 13.01 -17.37
N GLN A 233 -2.85 11.94 -17.76
CA GLN A 233 -4.19 11.61 -17.28
C GLN A 233 -4.52 10.12 -17.44
N PHE A 234 -5.61 9.69 -16.80
CA PHE A 234 -6.12 8.33 -16.89
C PHE A 234 -7.20 8.21 -17.96
N LEU A 235 -7.18 7.13 -18.73
CA LEU A 235 -8.15 6.81 -19.79
C LEU A 235 -8.79 5.46 -19.49
N PHE A 236 -10.11 5.39 -19.63
CA PHE A 236 -10.88 4.17 -19.39
C PHE A 236 -11.86 3.92 -20.53
N GLY A 237 -11.77 2.73 -21.11
CA GLY A 237 -12.70 2.23 -22.12
C GLY A 237 -13.96 1.61 -21.52
N GLU A 238 -14.99 1.46 -22.35
CA GLU A 238 -16.29 0.89 -21.94
C GLU A 238 -16.37 -0.63 -22.09
N GLY A 239 -15.30 -1.25 -22.58
CA GLY A 239 -15.32 -2.63 -23.02
C GLY A 239 -16.23 -2.86 -24.24
N ASP A 240 -16.24 -4.09 -24.73
CA ASP A 240 -17.07 -4.56 -25.84
C ASP A 240 -18.30 -5.35 -25.38
N ASN A 241 -18.50 -5.47 -24.06
CA ASN A 241 -19.49 -6.32 -23.38
C ASN A 241 -19.36 -7.81 -23.72
N SER A 242 -18.18 -8.26 -24.14
CA SER A 242 -17.86 -9.67 -24.40
C SER A 242 -16.59 -10.07 -23.65
N ASN A 243 -15.47 -9.42 -23.97
CA ASN A 243 -14.19 -9.60 -23.29
C ASN A 243 -14.13 -8.74 -22.04
N PHE A 244 -14.69 -7.53 -22.11
CA PHE A 244 -14.75 -6.61 -20.97
C PHE A 244 -16.08 -5.87 -20.94
N SER A 245 -16.57 -5.59 -19.74
CA SER A 245 -17.47 -4.46 -19.46
C SER A 245 -16.64 -3.18 -19.23
N SER A 246 -17.21 -2.14 -18.62
CA SER A 246 -16.49 -0.88 -18.39
C SER A 246 -15.22 -1.12 -17.58
N LEU A 247 -14.05 -0.68 -18.04
CA LEU A 247 -12.79 -0.92 -17.34
C LEU A 247 -12.59 0.10 -16.21
N THR A 248 -13.58 0.22 -15.33
CA THR A 248 -13.67 1.27 -14.30
C THR A 248 -13.80 0.71 -12.89
N SER A 249 -13.51 -0.57 -12.70
CA SER A 249 -13.43 -1.21 -11.38
C SER A 249 -12.35 -0.56 -10.51
N LEU A 250 -12.47 -0.75 -9.20
CA LEU A 250 -11.62 -0.06 -8.23
C LEU A 250 -10.15 -0.47 -8.34
N ASP A 251 -9.90 -1.76 -8.53
CA ASP A 251 -8.55 -2.31 -8.72
C ASP A 251 -7.90 -1.81 -10.01
N VAL A 252 -8.63 -1.74 -11.13
CA VAL A 252 -8.17 -1.18 -12.40
C VAL A 252 -7.85 0.31 -12.23
N CYS A 253 -8.72 1.08 -11.55
CA CYS A 253 -8.42 2.48 -11.25
C CYS A 253 -7.16 2.63 -10.36
N GLY A 254 -6.97 1.74 -9.39
CA GLY A 254 -5.79 1.71 -8.53
C GLY A 254 -4.52 1.29 -9.27
N HIS A 255 -4.62 0.36 -10.21
CA HIS A 255 -3.56 -0.10 -11.11
C HIS A 255 -3.09 1.06 -12.00
N GLU A 256 -4.00 1.73 -12.72
CA GLU A 256 -3.66 2.87 -13.57
C GLU A 256 -3.03 4.02 -12.78
N PHE A 257 -3.57 4.34 -11.60
CA PHE A 257 -2.99 5.37 -10.73
C PHE A 257 -1.57 5.00 -10.28
N THR A 258 -1.32 3.70 -10.06
CA THR A 258 -0.01 3.24 -9.62
C THR A 258 1.04 3.32 -10.72
N HIS A 259 0.68 3.15 -12.01
CA HIS A 259 1.60 3.51 -13.10
C HIS A 259 2.07 4.96 -12.99
N ALA A 260 1.16 5.90 -12.69
CA ALA A 260 1.53 7.29 -12.48
C ALA A 260 2.44 7.47 -11.25
N VAL A 261 2.28 6.68 -10.19
CA VAL A 261 3.23 6.69 -9.07
C VAL A 261 4.59 6.16 -9.51
N ILE A 262 4.64 5.05 -10.25
CA ILE A 262 5.89 4.44 -10.71
C ILE A 262 6.69 5.42 -11.59
N ASP A 263 6.03 6.17 -12.48
CA ASP A 263 6.67 7.18 -13.33
C ASP A 263 7.41 8.27 -12.55
N TYR A 264 6.90 8.66 -11.37
CA TYR A 264 7.49 9.70 -10.53
C TYR A 264 8.48 9.15 -9.49
N GLU A 265 8.61 7.83 -9.37
CA GLU A 265 9.45 7.15 -8.38
C GLU A 265 10.57 6.36 -9.08
N ALA A 266 10.47 5.03 -9.15
CA ALA A 266 11.47 4.17 -9.76
C ALA A 266 11.61 4.39 -11.28
N ASN A 267 10.58 4.91 -11.95
CA ASN A 267 10.51 5.13 -13.40
C ASN A 267 10.91 3.87 -14.18
N LEU A 268 10.31 2.74 -13.81
CA LEU A 268 10.58 1.42 -14.38
C LEU A 268 10.32 1.44 -15.89
N VAL A 269 11.35 1.08 -16.66
CA VAL A 269 11.25 0.96 -18.11
C VAL A 269 10.15 -0.05 -18.44
N TYR A 270 9.17 0.36 -19.24
CA TYR A 270 8.01 -0.47 -19.58
C TYR A 270 8.33 -1.52 -20.68
N GLN A 271 9.34 -2.35 -20.40
CA GLN A 271 9.82 -3.42 -21.29
C GLN A 271 10.54 -4.51 -20.49
N GLY A 272 10.33 -5.78 -20.86
CA GLY A 272 11.00 -6.93 -20.26
C GLY A 272 10.74 -7.04 -18.75
N GLU A 273 11.76 -7.41 -17.97
CA GLU A 273 11.61 -7.56 -16.52
C GLU A 273 11.24 -6.26 -15.79
N PRO A 274 11.87 -5.09 -16.03
CA PRO A 274 11.44 -3.84 -15.41
C PRO A 274 9.97 -3.50 -15.70
N GLY A 275 9.49 -3.80 -16.91
CA GLY A 275 8.10 -3.61 -17.28
C GLY A 275 7.16 -4.60 -16.58
N ALA A 276 7.58 -5.86 -16.42
CA ALA A 276 6.82 -6.84 -15.67
C ALA A 276 6.74 -6.49 -14.16
N LEU A 277 7.78 -5.88 -13.60
CA LEU A 277 7.73 -5.31 -12.25
C LEU A 277 6.79 -4.10 -12.19
N ASN A 278 6.78 -3.25 -13.22
CA ASN A 278 5.87 -2.11 -13.31
C ASN A 278 4.41 -2.57 -13.25
N GLU A 279 4.05 -3.54 -14.10
CA GLU A 279 2.73 -4.21 -14.10
C GLU A 279 2.39 -4.85 -12.76
N SER A 280 3.32 -5.61 -12.19
CA SER A 280 3.07 -6.30 -10.92
C SER A 280 2.88 -5.33 -9.76
N LEU A 281 3.65 -4.23 -9.69
CA LEU A 281 3.45 -3.21 -8.67
C LEU A 281 2.11 -2.51 -8.85
N ALA A 282 1.68 -2.26 -10.08
CA ALA A 282 0.35 -1.72 -10.38
C ALA A 282 -0.77 -2.67 -9.91
N ASP A 283 -0.66 -3.98 -10.17
CA ASP A 283 -1.57 -5.00 -9.62
C ASP A 283 -1.58 -5.01 -8.09
N ILE A 284 -0.40 -5.05 -7.47
CA ILE A 284 -0.25 -5.06 -6.01
C ILE A 284 -0.99 -3.89 -5.37
N PHE A 285 -0.80 -2.67 -5.88
CA PHE A 285 -1.45 -1.50 -5.30
C PHE A 285 -2.93 -1.36 -5.70
N GLY A 286 -3.33 -1.85 -6.87
CA GLY A 286 -4.75 -2.02 -7.23
C GLY A 286 -5.47 -2.88 -6.19
N THR A 287 -4.96 -4.08 -5.94
CA THR A 287 -5.49 -5.01 -4.93
C THR A 287 -5.44 -4.43 -3.52
N VAL A 288 -4.33 -3.81 -3.10
CA VAL A 288 -4.23 -3.22 -1.75
C VAL A 288 -5.24 -2.08 -1.56
N VAL A 289 -5.52 -1.29 -2.60
CA VAL A 289 -6.56 -0.25 -2.57
C VAL A 289 -7.94 -0.88 -2.36
N GLU A 290 -8.27 -1.99 -3.03
CA GLU A 290 -9.52 -2.70 -2.75
C GLU A 290 -9.60 -3.20 -1.32
N PHE A 291 -8.54 -3.81 -0.81
CA PHE A 291 -8.48 -4.22 0.60
C PHE A 291 -8.68 -3.04 1.55
N TYR A 292 -8.24 -1.83 1.18
CA TYR A 292 -8.44 -0.61 1.95
C TYR A 292 -9.90 -0.08 1.87
N ALA A 293 -10.47 0.04 0.68
CA ALA A 293 -11.75 0.73 0.47
C ALA A 293 -12.97 -0.19 0.55
N THR A 294 -12.84 -1.44 0.10
CA THR A 294 -13.93 -2.41 -0.06
C THR A 294 -13.55 -3.79 0.49
N ARG A 295 -12.94 -3.82 1.70
CA ARG A 295 -12.38 -5.02 2.36
C ARG A 295 -13.23 -6.30 2.27
N SER A 296 -14.57 -6.19 2.25
CA SER A 296 -15.50 -7.33 2.16
C SER A 296 -15.65 -7.92 0.75
N LYS A 297 -15.30 -7.18 -0.29
CA LYS A 297 -15.28 -7.61 -1.70
C LYS A 297 -13.87 -7.92 -2.19
N ALA A 298 -12.87 -7.26 -1.59
CA ALA A 298 -11.46 -7.40 -1.95
C ALA A 298 -11.01 -8.87 -2.00
N ASN A 299 -10.26 -9.20 -3.04
CA ASN A 299 -9.77 -10.54 -3.31
C ASN A 299 -8.34 -10.44 -3.91
N TRP A 300 -7.85 -11.51 -4.55
CA TRP A 300 -6.49 -11.57 -5.12
C TRP A 300 -6.52 -11.74 -6.64
N LEU A 301 -7.63 -11.33 -7.25
CA LEU A 301 -7.86 -11.30 -8.67
C LEU A 301 -7.67 -9.86 -9.15
N ILE A 302 -7.44 -9.71 -10.45
CA ILE A 302 -7.35 -8.41 -11.11
C ILE A 302 -8.36 -8.38 -12.25
N GLY A 303 -9.16 -7.34 -12.28
CA GLY A 303 -10.17 -7.03 -13.28
C GLY A 303 -11.40 -7.92 -13.23
N GLU A 304 -11.61 -8.73 -12.19
CA GLU A 304 -12.71 -9.70 -12.08
C GLU A 304 -14.09 -9.05 -12.14
N GLU A 305 -14.23 -7.79 -11.71
CA GLU A 305 -15.51 -7.08 -11.83
C GLU A 305 -15.82 -6.68 -13.28
N CYS A 306 -14.79 -6.54 -14.13
CA CYS A 306 -14.94 -6.02 -15.50
C CYS A 306 -14.64 -7.05 -16.61
N TYR A 307 -13.91 -8.12 -16.32
CA TYR A 307 -13.50 -9.14 -17.28
C TYR A 307 -14.65 -10.11 -17.56
N THR A 308 -14.84 -10.45 -18.84
CA THR A 308 -15.75 -11.51 -19.31
C THR A 308 -17.10 -11.54 -18.59
N PRO A 309 -17.96 -10.52 -18.73
CA PRO A 309 -19.15 -10.32 -17.87
C PRO A 309 -20.19 -11.47 -17.89
N ASP A 310 -20.12 -12.37 -18.87
CA ASP A 310 -20.98 -13.56 -18.98
C ASP A 310 -20.36 -14.82 -18.34
N ILE A 311 -19.12 -14.75 -17.87
CA ILE A 311 -18.39 -15.81 -17.17
C ILE A 311 -18.27 -15.40 -15.70
N SER A 312 -18.62 -16.31 -14.81
CA SER A 312 -18.54 -16.06 -13.37
C SER A 312 -17.25 -16.65 -12.81
N ASP A 313 -16.73 -16.01 -11.77
CA ASP A 313 -15.55 -16.46 -11.00
C ASP A 313 -14.25 -16.55 -11.82
N ASP A 314 -14.13 -15.75 -12.89
CA ASP A 314 -12.87 -15.54 -13.61
C ASP A 314 -12.39 -14.08 -13.53
N ALA A 315 -11.15 -13.87 -13.97
CA ALA A 315 -10.44 -12.61 -13.87
C ALA A 315 -9.38 -12.50 -14.97
N LEU A 316 -8.92 -11.27 -15.22
CA LEU A 316 -7.84 -11.02 -16.16
C LEU A 316 -6.52 -11.62 -15.67
N ARG A 317 -6.23 -11.49 -14.37
CA ARG A 317 -5.05 -12.06 -13.71
C ARG A 317 -5.37 -12.59 -12.31
N TYR A 318 -4.54 -13.50 -11.83
CA TYR A 318 -4.71 -14.20 -10.55
C TYR A 318 -3.42 -14.07 -9.73
N MET A 319 -3.36 -13.14 -8.79
CA MET A 319 -2.15 -12.97 -7.98
C MET A 319 -1.85 -14.18 -7.10
N ASN A 320 -2.89 -14.88 -6.66
CA ASN A 320 -2.79 -16.06 -5.80
C ASN A 320 -2.54 -17.38 -6.56
N ASN A 321 -2.75 -17.39 -7.88
CA ASN A 321 -2.51 -18.56 -8.74
C ASN A 321 -2.28 -18.13 -10.20
N PRO A 322 -1.14 -17.49 -10.54
CA PRO A 322 -0.90 -16.94 -11.88
C PRO A 322 -1.07 -17.94 -13.02
N ASN A 323 -0.74 -19.21 -12.77
CA ASN A 323 -0.86 -20.29 -13.76
C ASN A 323 -2.31 -20.45 -14.27
N MET A 324 -3.33 -20.10 -13.47
CA MET A 324 -4.74 -20.11 -13.88
C MET A 324 -5.05 -19.09 -14.99
N GLY A 325 -4.31 -17.98 -15.02
CA GLY A 325 -4.34 -16.97 -16.07
C GLY A 325 -3.30 -17.18 -17.19
N ASN A 326 -2.63 -18.33 -17.24
CA ASN A 326 -1.47 -18.59 -18.10
C ASN A 326 -0.30 -17.60 -17.88
N GLN A 327 -0.11 -17.14 -16.65
CA GLN A 327 1.04 -16.35 -16.23
C GLN A 327 1.98 -17.19 -15.37
N PRO A 328 3.30 -16.97 -15.41
CA PRO A 328 4.24 -17.67 -14.54
C PRO A 328 4.04 -17.30 -13.08
N ASP A 329 4.02 -18.30 -12.21
CA ASP A 329 4.14 -18.15 -10.76
C ASP A 329 5.60 -18.30 -10.26
N THR A 330 6.47 -18.85 -11.11
CA THR A 330 7.89 -19.09 -10.84
C THR A 330 8.75 -18.43 -11.94
N TYR A 331 9.80 -17.71 -11.54
CA TYR A 331 10.74 -17.06 -12.47
C TYR A 331 11.38 -18.06 -13.42
N LEU A 332 11.31 -17.79 -14.73
CA LEU A 332 11.73 -18.71 -15.81
C LEU A 332 11.03 -20.08 -15.81
N GLY A 333 9.94 -20.22 -15.07
CA GLY A 333 9.16 -21.45 -14.93
C GLY A 333 8.10 -21.65 -16.02
N THR A 334 7.06 -22.38 -15.66
CA THR A 334 5.86 -22.62 -16.46
C THR A 334 5.23 -21.29 -16.86
N TYR A 335 4.76 -21.19 -18.11
CA TYR A 335 4.20 -19.96 -18.71
C TYR A 335 5.14 -18.75 -18.83
N TRP A 336 6.42 -18.85 -18.45
CA TRP A 336 7.36 -17.74 -18.63
C TRP A 336 7.49 -17.32 -20.10
N TYR A 337 7.28 -16.03 -20.36
CA TYR A 337 7.32 -15.48 -21.71
C TYR A 337 8.72 -14.99 -22.10
N LYS A 338 9.20 -15.39 -23.28
CA LYS A 338 10.54 -15.06 -23.83
C LYS A 338 10.49 -14.31 -25.16
N GLY A 339 9.29 -14.00 -25.65
CA GLY A 339 9.10 -13.31 -26.93
C GLY A 339 9.23 -11.79 -26.81
N SER A 340 8.86 -11.09 -27.87
CA SER A 340 8.92 -9.62 -27.94
C SER A 340 7.56 -8.93 -27.93
N GLU A 341 6.46 -9.69 -28.02
CA GLU A 341 5.11 -9.12 -27.90
C GLU A 341 4.89 -8.63 -26.48
N ASP A 342 3.89 -7.77 -26.29
CA ASP A 342 3.56 -7.23 -24.97
C ASP A 342 4.80 -6.60 -24.29
N ASN A 343 5.58 -5.85 -25.07
CA ASN A 343 6.85 -5.26 -24.63
C ASN A 343 7.83 -6.25 -23.97
N GLY A 344 7.82 -7.52 -24.40
CA GLY A 344 8.60 -8.59 -23.75
C GLY A 344 7.83 -9.31 -22.63
N GLY A 345 6.51 -9.36 -22.72
CA GLY A 345 5.61 -10.04 -21.79
C GLY A 345 5.49 -9.34 -20.45
N VAL A 346 5.33 -8.03 -20.42
CA VAL A 346 5.21 -7.25 -19.17
C VAL A 346 3.97 -7.68 -18.38
N HIS A 347 2.82 -7.83 -19.03
CA HIS A 347 1.59 -8.29 -18.38
C HIS A 347 1.63 -9.80 -18.12
N ILE A 348 2.44 -10.57 -18.86
CA ILE A 348 2.54 -12.02 -18.66
C ILE A 348 3.42 -12.30 -17.45
N ASN A 349 4.68 -11.85 -17.50
CA ASN A 349 5.69 -12.22 -16.51
C ASN A 349 5.43 -11.59 -15.13
N SER A 350 4.59 -10.54 -15.02
CA SER A 350 4.19 -9.91 -13.76
C SER A 350 3.64 -10.88 -12.71
N GLY A 351 3.10 -12.03 -13.14
CA GLY A 351 2.64 -13.12 -12.29
C GLY A 351 3.64 -13.55 -11.21
N VAL A 352 4.95 -13.48 -11.49
CA VAL A 352 6.00 -13.90 -10.54
C VAL A 352 6.04 -13.00 -9.30
N LEU A 353 6.07 -11.67 -9.48
CA LEU A 353 6.07 -10.75 -8.34
C LEU A 353 4.67 -10.66 -7.69
N ASN A 354 3.59 -10.81 -8.47
CA ASN A 354 2.24 -10.90 -7.93
C ASN A 354 2.11 -12.06 -6.94
N TYR A 355 2.61 -13.24 -7.30
CA TYR A 355 2.56 -14.42 -6.44
C TYR A 355 3.51 -14.33 -5.25
N ALA A 356 4.71 -13.76 -5.44
CA ALA A 356 5.60 -13.47 -4.32
C ALA A 356 4.94 -12.53 -3.30
N PHE A 357 4.26 -11.48 -3.76
CA PHE A 357 3.54 -10.55 -2.89
C PHE A 357 2.36 -11.23 -2.17
N TYR A 358 1.59 -12.06 -2.88
CA TYR A 358 0.52 -12.87 -2.29
C TYR A 358 1.05 -13.78 -1.19
N LEU A 359 2.08 -14.59 -1.47
CA LEU A 359 2.69 -15.51 -0.51
C LEU A 359 3.28 -14.77 0.70
N MET A 360 3.95 -13.65 0.47
CA MET A 360 4.46 -12.80 1.54
C MET A 360 3.33 -12.28 2.42
N THR A 361 2.17 -11.95 1.84
CA THR A 361 1.03 -11.40 2.56
C THR A 361 0.22 -12.45 3.32
N VAL A 362 -0.19 -13.50 2.63
CA VAL A 362 -1.16 -14.52 3.11
C VAL A 362 -0.47 -15.75 3.68
N GLY A 363 0.74 -16.05 3.21
CA GLY A 363 1.39 -17.34 3.43
C GLY A 363 0.91 -18.41 2.46
N GLY A 364 1.55 -19.57 2.51
CA GLY A 364 1.25 -20.70 1.62
C GLY A 364 2.39 -21.71 1.60
N SER A 365 2.08 -22.94 1.21
CA SER A 365 3.07 -24.00 1.08
C SER A 365 2.77 -24.83 -0.17
N ASP A 366 3.77 -25.01 -1.02
CA ASP A 366 3.68 -25.87 -2.21
C ASP A 366 5.09 -26.28 -2.67
N THR A 367 5.21 -26.74 -3.91
CA THR A 367 6.46 -27.00 -4.62
C THR A 367 6.49 -26.18 -5.90
N ASN A 368 7.54 -25.38 -6.10
CA ASN A 368 7.66 -24.55 -7.30
C ASN A 368 8.06 -25.35 -8.55
N ASP A 369 8.15 -24.70 -9.70
CA ASP A 369 8.49 -25.32 -10.99
C ASP A 369 9.90 -25.96 -11.03
N PHE A 370 10.76 -25.63 -10.08
CA PHE A 370 12.08 -26.24 -9.92
C PHE A 370 12.08 -27.46 -8.98
N ASN A 371 10.89 -27.94 -8.61
CA ASN A 371 10.68 -29.04 -7.68
C ASN A 371 11.29 -28.76 -6.29
N VAL A 372 11.30 -27.49 -5.87
CA VAL A 372 11.74 -27.05 -4.55
C VAL A 372 10.51 -26.79 -3.67
N PRO A 373 10.33 -27.55 -2.57
CA PRO A 373 9.23 -27.30 -1.64
C PRO A 373 9.46 -26.00 -0.88
N PHE A 374 8.39 -25.25 -0.65
CA PHE A 374 8.42 -24.01 0.14
C PHE A 374 7.28 -23.97 1.17
N ASN A 375 7.45 -23.17 2.20
CA ASN A 375 6.44 -22.87 3.21
C ASN A 375 6.64 -21.46 3.74
N VAL A 376 5.74 -20.55 3.34
CA VAL A 376 5.74 -19.13 3.68
C VAL A 376 4.70 -18.88 4.76
N SER A 377 5.09 -18.23 5.85
CA SER A 377 4.18 -18.01 7.00
C SER A 377 3.17 -16.86 6.80
N GLY A 378 3.43 -15.94 5.87
CA GLY A 378 2.64 -14.71 5.69
C GLY A 378 2.91 -13.66 6.78
N ILE A 379 2.85 -12.38 6.43
CA ILE A 379 3.08 -11.26 7.38
C ILE A 379 1.99 -10.18 7.34
N GLU A 380 0.84 -10.48 6.74
CA GLU A 380 -0.35 -9.63 6.65
C GLU A 380 -0.18 -8.37 5.76
N ILE A 381 -1.31 -7.89 5.24
CA ILE A 381 -1.32 -6.90 4.15
C ILE A 381 -0.83 -5.53 4.60
N GLU A 382 -1.03 -5.20 5.88
CA GLU A 382 -0.61 -3.93 6.46
C GLU A 382 0.90 -3.74 6.43
N LYS A 383 1.67 -4.83 6.61
CA LYS A 383 3.14 -4.79 6.53
C LYS A 383 3.61 -4.90 5.09
N THR A 384 3.05 -5.83 4.32
CA THR A 384 3.51 -6.07 2.94
C THR A 384 3.29 -4.88 2.02
N ARG A 385 2.17 -4.15 2.16
CA ARG A 385 1.93 -2.93 1.37
C ARG A 385 3.00 -1.85 1.64
N THR A 386 3.45 -1.71 2.88
CA THR A 386 4.49 -0.73 3.23
C THR A 386 5.86 -1.20 2.73
N ILE A 387 6.14 -2.50 2.76
CA ILE A 387 7.34 -3.07 2.12
C ILE A 387 7.34 -2.77 0.62
N ALA A 388 6.24 -3.05 -0.09
CA ALA A 388 6.12 -2.81 -1.52
C ALA A 388 6.25 -1.31 -1.86
N TYR A 389 5.70 -0.44 -1.02
CA TYR A 389 5.80 1.01 -1.21
C TYR A 389 7.23 1.50 -1.08
N LEU A 390 7.93 1.13 0.00
CA LEU A 390 9.34 1.49 0.18
C LEU A 390 10.24 0.85 -0.89
N ALA A 391 9.94 -0.39 -1.31
CA ALA A 391 10.66 -1.01 -2.41
C ALA A 391 10.54 -0.16 -3.68
N LEU A 392 9.32 0.31 -4.01
CA LEU A 392 9.05 1.18 -5.15
C LEU A 392 9.73 2.56 -5.02
N THR A 393 9.62 3.23 -3.87
CA THR A 393 10.07 4.64 -3.74
C THR A 393 11.55 4.80 -3.41
N GLU A 394 12.14 3.86 -2.65
CA GLU A 394 13.50 4.03 -2.10
C GLU A 394 14.56 3.14 -2.76
N TYR A 395 14.17 1.98 -3.28
CA TYR A 395 15.13 0.92 -3.62
C TYR A 395 15.12 0.47 -5.08
N LEU A 396 13.99 0.54 -5.77
CA LEU A 396 13.89 0.22 -7.19
C LEU A 396 14.36 1.38 -8.07
N HIS A 397 14.89 1.04 -9.24
CA HIS A 397 15.34 2.00 -10.24
C HIS A 397 14.86 1.57 -11.63
N SER A 398 15.02 2.44 -12.62
CA SER A 398 14.39 2.28 -13.94
C SER A 398 14.70 0.96 -14.65
N SER A 399 15.86 0.36 -14.39
CA SER A 399 16.31 -0.89 -15.01
C SER A 399 16.26 -2.10 -14.09
N SER A 400 15.58 -2.00 -12.94
CA SER A 400 15.54 -3.08 -11.96
C SER A 400 14.95 -4.37 -12.52
N ASP A 401 15.56 -5.49 -12.17
CA ASP A 401 15.13 -6.84 -12.54
C ASP A 401 14.49 -7.58 -11.35
N TYR A 402 14.08 -8.84 -11.53
CA TYR A 402 13.43 -9.61 -10.46
C TYR A 402 14.33 -9.76 -9.21
N TYR A 403 15.64 -9.90 -9.38
CA TYR A 403 16.57 -10.02 -8.25
C TYR A 403 16.76 -8.68 -7.53
N ASP A 404 16.74 -7.57 -8.27
CA ASP A 404 16.69 -6.24 -7.67
C ASP A 404 15.42 -6.07 -6.84
N ALA A 405 14.26 -6.51 -7.35
CA ALA A 405 12.99 -6.48 -6.60
C ALA A 405 13.04 -7.32 -5.33
N ALA A 406 13.56 -8.55 -5.38
CA ALA A 406 13.73 -9.38 -4.18
C ALA A 406 14.61 -8.69 -3.12
N ASN A 407 15.70 -8.06 -3.55
CA ASN A 407 16.57 -7.31 -2.64
C ASN A 407 15.92 -6.02 -2.13
N ALA A 408 15.15 -5.30 -2.96
CA ALA A 408 14.45 -4.07 -2.60
C ALA A 408 13.38 -4.32 -1.52
N PHE A 409 12.55 -5.35 -1.70
CA PHE A 409 11.56 -5.74 -0.70
C PHE A 409 12.22 -6.17 0.62
N TYR A 410 13.33 -6.89 0.54
CA TYR A 410 14.07 -7.27 1.75
C TYR A 410 14.69 -6.07 2.47
N LEU A 411 15.25 -5.10 1.73
CA LEU A 411 15.78 -3.85 2.31
C LEU A 411 14.68 -3.00 2.96
N ALA A 412 13.54 -2.87 2.30
CA ALA A 412 12.36 -2.20 2.86
C ALA A 412 11.90 -2.88 4.16
N ALA A 413 11.88 -4.21 4.21
CA ALA A 413 11.55 -4.95 5.43
C ALA A 413 12.57 -4.73 6.56
N LEU A 414 13.86 -4.58 6.24
CA LEU A 414 14.89 -4.22 7.21
C LEU A 414 14.69 -2.79 7.76
N GLU A 415 14.37 -1.84 6.88
CA GLU A 415 14.10 -0.44 7.25
C GLU A 415 12.90 -0.33 8.20
N LEU A 416 11.86 -1.13 7.96
CA LEU A 416 10.68 -1.24 8.84
C LEU A 416 10.99 -1.95 10.17
N ASN A 417 12.23 -2.36 10.40
CA ASN A 417 12.67 -3.08 11.60
C ASN A 417 11.79 -4.31 11.88
N LEU A 418 11.46 -5.09 10.85
CA LEU A 418 10.69 -6.33 11.01
C LEU A 418 11.46 -7.39 11.82
N THR A 419 10.74 -8.35 12.40
CA THR A 419 11.34 -9.48 13.11
C THR A 419 12.09 -10.40 12.17
N VAL A 420 12.99 -11.21 12.71
CA VAL A 420 13.68 -12.27 11.98
C VAL A 420 12.69 -13.23 11.34
N ALA A 421 11.60 -13.58 12.03
CA ALA A 421 10.54 -14.41 11.46
C ALA A 421 9.83 -13.71 10.29
N GLU A 422 9.53 -12.42 10.41
CA GLU A 422 8.89 -11.63 9.35
C GLU A 422 9.83 -11.46 8.14
N LEU A 423 11.10 -11.15 8.36
CA LEU A 423 12.13 -11.07 7.32
C LEU A 423 12.32 -12.41 6.61
N LYS A 424 12.27 -13.51 7.37
CA LYS A 424 12.31 -14.84 6.80
C LYS A 424 11.11 -15.08 5.90
N ALA A 425 9.90 -14.64 6.26
CA ALA A 425 8.73 -14.77 5.40
C ALA A 425 8.89 -13.99 4.08
N VAL A 426 9.53 -12.80 4.10
CA VAL A 426 9.88 -12.06 2.87
C VAL A 426 10.85 -12.88 2.01
N VAL A 427 11.92 -13.41 2.60
CA VAL A 427 12.90 -14.25 1.88
C VAL A 427 12.24 -15.51 1.32
N ASP A 428 11.43 -16.21 2.12
CA ASP A 428 10.76 -17.45 1.74
C ASP A 428 9.77 -17.22 0.58
N ALA A 429 9.09 -16.07 0.53
CA ALA A 429 8.18 -15.73 -0.57
C ALA A 429 8.91 -15.56 -1.90
N PHE A 430 10.07 -14.89 -1.88
CA PHE A 430 10.91 -14.72 -3.07
C PHE A 430 11.63 -16.02 -3.47
N ASP A 431 12.08 -16.82 -2.50
CA ASP A 431 12.64 -18.15 -2.74
C ASP A 431 11.57 -19.09 -3.35
N ALA A 432 10.31 -19.00 -2.92
CA ALA A 432 9.20 -19.79 -3.45
C ALA A 432 9.02 -19.57 -4.95
N VAL A 433 9.09 -18.32 -5.42
CA VAL A 433 8.96 -17.98 -6.85
C VAL A 433 10.27 -18.10 -7.63
N GLY A 434 11.32 -18.67 -7.05
CA GLY A 434 12.60 -18.89 -7.73
C GLY A 434 13.45 -17.64 -7.94
N VAL A 435 13.19 -16.57 -7.18
CA VAL A 435 13.95 -15.30 -7.23
C VAL A 435 14.63 -15.05 -5.89
N PRO A 436 15.67 -15.82 -5.54
CA PRO A 436 16.27 -15.70 -4.22
C PRO A 436 16.87 -14.31 -3.98
N VAL A 437 16.68 -13.78 -2.77
CA VAL A 437 17.44 -12.62 -2.27
C VAL A 437 18.94 -12.94 -2.35
N THR A 438 19.66 -12.33 -3.29
CA THR A 438 20.98 -12.80 -3.78
C THR A 438 22.17 -12.44 -2.91
N SER A 439 21.98 -11.66 -1.86
CA SER A 439 23.07 -10.92 -1.24
C SER A 439 23.53 -11.50 0.11
N GLU A 440 24.75 -11.12 0.52
CA GLU A 440 25.24 -11.14 1.91
C GLU A 440 24.30 -10.44 2.91
N LYS A 441 23.15 -9.91 2.45
CA LYS A 441 22.15 -9.22 3.27
C LYS A 441 21.20 -10.18 3.97
N ARG A 442 21.18 -11.49 3.64
CA ARG A 442 20.52 -12.53 4.49
C ARG A 442 21.22 -12.74 5.84
N LEU A 443 22.29 -11.98 6.12
CA LEU A 443 23.10 -12.08 7.30
C LEU A 443 22.56 -11.17 8.40
N ILE A 444 22.16 -11.75 9.52
CA ILE A 444 21.87 -11.02 10.75
C ILE A 444 23.07 -11.09 11.69
N LYS A 445 23.28 -10.02 12.46
CA LYS A 445 24.32 -9.96 13.47
C LYS A 445 23.69 -10.16 14.84
N ILE A 446 24.24 -11.10 15.59
CA ILE A 446 23.81 -11.32 16.97
C ILE A 446 25.01 -11.18 17.90
N ALA A 447 24.80 -10.47 19.00
CA ALA A 447 25.77 -10.40 20.08
C ALA A 447 25.42 -11.48 21.10
N LEU A 448 26.42 -12.22 21.57
CA LEU A 448 26.22 -13.24 22.57
C LEU A 448 27.04 -12.91 23.83
N ASP A 449 26.42 -13.03 25.00
CA ASP A 449 27.04 -12.68 26.27
C ASP A 449 26.66 -13.66 27.38
N GLN A 450 27.59 -13.81 28.33
CA GLN A 450 27.48 -14.66 29.49
C GLN A 450 27.89 -13.87 30.73
N THR A 451 26.92 -13.64 31.64
CA THR A 451 27.15 -12.87 32.87
C THR A 451 26.58 -13.57 34.09
N LEU A 452 27.18 -13.35 35.26
CA LEU A 452 26.65 -13.81 36.55
C LEU A 452 25.30 -13.14 36.87
N SER A 453 24.66 -13.58 37.97
CA SER A 453 23.40 -12.96 38.46
C SER A 453 23.49 -11.45 38.72
N ASP A 454 24.70 -10.90 38.83
CA ASP A 454 24.96 -9.47 38.98
C ASP A 454 24.89 -8.68 37.66
N ASN A 455 24.63 -9.33 36.51
CA ASN A 455 24.64 -8.75 35.16
C ASN A 455 25.93 -8.01 34.77
N THR A 456 27.02 -8.17 35.53
CA THR A 456 28.26 -7.39 35.36
C THR A 456 29.49 -8.27 35.22
N THR A 457 29.55 -9.38 35.95
CA THR A 457 30.70 -10.30 35.94
C THR A 457 30.55 -11.32 34.80
N ARG A 458 31.42 -11.26 33.80
CA ARG A 458 31.45 -12.22 32.69
C ARG A 458 32.18 -13.52 33.05
N VAL A 459 31.63 -14.66 32.67
CA VAL A 459 32.21 -15.99 32.92
C VAL A 459 31.87 -16.96 31.77
N GLY A 460 32.72 -17.97 31.54
CA GLY A 460 32.45 -19.08 30.63
C GLY A 460 32.71 -18.85 29.13
N THR A 461 32.29 -19.84 28.33
CA THR A 461 32.26 -19.87 26.85
C THR A 461 30.86 -20.19 26.35
N ILE A 462 30.53 -19.74 25.13
CA ILE A 462 29.33 -20.17 24.41
C ILE A 462 29.74 -21.21 23.37
N GLY A 463 29.17 -22.40 23.45
CA GLY A 463 29.29 -23.43 22.43
C GLY A 463 28.35 -23.14 21.26
N ILE A 464 28.88 -23.14 20.04
CA ILE A 464 28.09 -23.07 18.80
C ILE A 464 28.10 -24.44 18.14
N TRP A 465 26.92 -24.96 17.82
CA TRP A 465 26.79 -26.24 17.12
C TRP A 465 27.12 -26.10 15.64
N ASP A 466 28.01 -26.93 15.11
CA ASP A 466 28.39 -26.93 13.69
C ASP A 466 27.64 -27.99 12.85
N GLY A 467 26.71 -28.74 13.46
CA GLY A 467 26.05 -29.90 12.85
C GLY A 467 26.52 -31.24 13.42
N THR A 468 27.70 -31.27 14.05
CA THR A 468 28.35 -32.48 14.56
C THR A 468 28.86 -32.35 16.00
N SER A 469 29.33 -31.17 16.38
CA SER A 469 29.87 -30.89 17.72
C SER A 469 29.65 -29.43 18.12
N PHE A 470 29.79 -29.13 19.41
CA PHE A 470 29.85 -27.76 19.90
C PHE A 470 31.30 -27.26 19.84
N THR A 471 31.51 -26.10 19.23
CA THR A 471 32.77 -25.36 19.31
C THR A 471 32.63 -24.24 20.33
N ASP A 472 33.42 -24.28 21.40
CA ASP A 472 33.47 -23.22 22.40
C ASP A 472 34.08 -21.94 21.83
N GLN A 473 33.33 -20.84 21.91
CA GLN A 473 33.81 -19.50 21.60
C GLN A 473 33.75 -18.61 22.85
N ARG A 474 34.85 -17.90 23.08
CA ARG A 474 34.91 -16.81 24.04
C ARG A 474 34.80 -15.48 23.29
N LEU A 475 33.59 -14.95 23.21
CA LEU A 475 33.31 -13.69 22.52
C LEU A 475 33.57 -12.50 23.44
N ASN A 476 34.19 -11.45 22.92
CA ASN A 476 34.41 -10.20 23.64
C ASN A 476 33.09 -9.42 23.81
N PRO A 477 33.01 -8.49 24.79
CA PRO A 477 31.88 -7.57 24.90
C PRO A 477 31.55 -6.84 23.59
N GLY A 478 30.33 -7.04 23.09
CA GLY A 478 29.87 -6.44 21.82
C GLY A 478 30.40 -7.15 20.56
N GLU A 479 31.17 -8.23 20.69
CA GLU A 479 31.56 -9.05 19.55
C GLU A 479 30.33 -9.77 18.99
N GLN A 480 30.10 -9.56 17.70
CA GLN A 480 28.94 -10.06 16.99
C GLN A 480 29.32 -11.29 16.16
N ILE A 481 28.46 -12.31 16.18
CA ILE A 481 28.53 -13.39 15.20
C ILE A 481 27.51 -13.15 14.10
N ILE A 482 27.85 -13.65 12.91
CA ILE A 482 27.05 -13.50 11.70
C ILE A 482 26.27 -14.80 11.49
N VAL A 483 24.95 -14.69 11.31
CA VAL A 483 24.05 -15.84 11.10
C VAL A 483 23.24 -15.59 9.85
N ARG A 484 23.03 -16.64 9.04
CA ARG A 484 22.19 -16.58 7.84
C ARG A 484 20.73 -16.86 8.23
N LEU A 485 19.79 -16.04 7.76
CA LEU A 485 18.37 -16.10 8.15
C LEU A 485 17.67 -17.44 7.91
N ASP A 486 18.14 -18.22 6.94
CA ASP A 486 17.66 -19.55 6.56
C ASP A 486 18.37 -20.69 7.32
N THR A 487 19.22 -20.37 8.29
CA THR A 487 19.93 -21.36 9.11
C THR A 487 19.42 -21.38 10.53
N THR A 488 19.45 -22.56 11.15
CA THR A 488 19.22 -22.68 12.60
C THR A 488 20.55 -22.55 13.32
N LEU A 489 20.66 -21.56 14.20
CA LEU A 489 21.78 -21.45 15.14
C LEU A 489 21.40 -22.14 16.45
N VAL A 490 22.18 -23.17 16.83
CA VAL A 490 22.02 -23.85 18.13
C VAL A 490 23.18 -23.44 19.05
N LEU A 491 22.82 -22.90 20.21
CA LEU A 491 23.76 -22.38 21.22
C LEU A 491 23.74 -23.23 22.49
N GLN A 492 24.89 -23.37 23.12
CA GLN A 492 25.08 -24.00 24.42
C GLN A 492 25.83 -23.06 25.37
N GLY A 493 25.29 -22.84 26.57
CA GLY A 493 26.01 -22.12 27.63
C GLY A 493 26.98 -23.03 28.40
N ASP A 494 28.09 -22.48 28.89
CA ASP A 494 29.06 -23.16 29.76
C ASP A 494 28.38 -23.81 30.98
N GLN A 495 28.58 -25.10 31.19
CA GLN A 495 27.90 -25.82 32.28
C GLN A 495 28.59 -25.68 33.65
N SER A 496 29.70 -24.95 33.72
CA SER A 496 30.50 -24.76 34.94
C SER A 496 29.78 -23.93 36.00
N ILE A 497 30.07 -24.21 37.28
CA ILE A 497 29.54 -23.44 38.42
C ILE A 497 30.53 -22.34 38.77
N TYR A 498 30.07 -21.10 38.84
CA TYR A 498 30.88 -19.95 39.23
C TYR A 498 30.31 -19.30 40.48
N SER A 499 31.09 -19.22 41.56
CA SER A 499 30.68 -18.58 42.83
C SER A 499 29.34 -19.09 43.39
N GLY A 500 29.06 -20.40 43.24
CA GLY A 500 27.80 -21.02 43.68
C GLY A 500 26.58 -20.70 42.80
N GLN A 501 26.81 -20.29 41.56
CA GLN A 501 25.76 -19.97 40.58
C GLN A 501 25.90 -20.88 39.36
N LYS A 502 24.76 -21.28 38.75
CA LYS A 502 24.70 -22.02 37.47
C LYS A 502 23.73 -21.29 36.51
N TYR A 503 23.88 -21.46 35.20
CA TYR A 503 22.89 -20.96 34.24
C TYR A 503 21.49 -21.44 34.56
N ASN A 504 20.56 -20.50 34.48
CA ASN A 504 19.14 -20.80 34.67
C ASN A 504 18.22 -19.98 33.75
N ASN A 505 18.70 -18.88 33.16
CA ASN A 505 17.86 -17.99 32.35
C ASN A 505 18.61 -17.44 31.13
N TRP A 506 17.97 -17.43 29.97
CA TRP A 506 18.36 -16.61 28.82
C TRP A 506 17.53 -15.34 28.82
N LYS A 507 18.12 -14.23 28.39
CA LYS A 507 17.42 -12.98 28.15
C LYS A 507 17.75 -12.47 26.76
N ILE A 508 16.73 -11.93 26.12
CA ILE A 508 16.86 -11.06 24.96
C ILE A 508 16.43 -9.67 25.41
N LYS A 509 17.27 -8.65 25.19
CA LYS A 509 16.93 -7.23 25.44
C LYS A 509 16.26 -7.03 26.82
N ASP A 510 16.87 -7.60 27.87
CA ASP A 510 16.44 -7.56 29.28
C ASP A 510 15.11 -8.24 29.64
N VAL A 511 14.41 -8.85 28.67
CA VAL A 511 13.24 -9.68 28.95
C VAL A 511 13.70 -11.05 29.46
N ILE A 512 13.45 -11.32 30.74
CA ILE A 512 13.73 -12.63 31.34
C ILE A 512 12.71 -13.63 30.81
N GLN A 513 13.19 -14.66 30.12
CA GLN A 513 12.40 -15.81 29.73
C GLN A 513 12.67 -16.93 30.76
N PRO A 514 11.79 -17.12 31.77
CA PRO A 514 11.98 -18.19 32.74
C PRO A 514 11.78 -19.55 32.05
N GLU A 515 12.59 -20.53 32.48
CA GLU A 515 12.55 -21.95 32.08
C GLU A 515 13.21 -22.29 30.73
N ILE A 516 14.53 -22.51 30.78
CA ILE A 516 15.27 -23.21 29.71
C ILE A 516 15.10 -24.72 29.90
N THR A 517 13.89 -25.23 29.70
CA THR A 517 13.69 -26.68 29.58
C THR A 517 13.96 -27.08 28.13
N ASN A 518 15.21 -27.44 27.86
CA ASN A 518 15.66 -28.34 26.79
C ASN A 518 15.44 -27.97 25.31
N HIS A 519 14.88 -26.81 24.97
CA HIS A 519 15.02 -26.08 23.70
C HIS A 519 14.18 -24.79 23.80
N HIS A 520 14.74 -23.64 23.46
CA HIS A 520 13.98 -22.41 23.35
C HIS A 520 14.17 -21.84 21.94
N VAL A 521 13.06 -21.64 21.22
CA VAL A 521 13.06 -21.01 19.90
C VAL A 521 12.72 -19.55 20.12
N PHE A 522 13.63 -18.66 19.72
CA PHE A 522 13.44 -17.24 19.78
C PHE A 522 12.85 -16.76 18.44
N SER A 523 11.56 -16.42 18.40
CA SER A 523 10.85 -16.05 17.16
C SER A 523 10.80 -14.55 16.89
N ASP A 524 10.85 -13.70 17.93
CA ASP A 524 10.57 -12.25 17.82
C ASP A 524 11.85 -11.38 17.86
N ILE A 525 12.94 -11.93 17.33
CA ILE A 525 14.25 -11.27 17.27
C ILE A 525 14.21 -10.14 16.23
N LYS A 526 14.94 -9.03 16.45
CA LYS A 526 15.15 -7.96 15.45
C LYS A 526 16.60 -7.99 14.93
N PRO A 527 16.89 -7.62 13.67
CA PRO A 527 18.24 -7.69 13.08
C PRO A 527 19.31 -6.81 13.74
N ASN A 528 18.93 -5.62 14.20
CA ASN A 528 19.85 -4.58 14.66
C ASN A 528 20.07 -4.66 16.17
N ASP A 529 21.03 -5.46 16.62
CA ASP A 529 21.45 -5.62 18.02
C ASP A 529 20.50 -6.46 18.88
N THR A 530 20.42 -7.74 18.55
CA THR A 530 19.94 -8.72 19.52
C THR A 530 21.11 -9.23 20.34
N ILE A 531 21.17 -8.79 21.58
CA ILE A 531 22.06 -9.34 22.60
C ILE A 531 21.34 -10.51 23.25
N PHE A 532 21.84 -11.71 23.00
CA PHE A 532 21.48 -12.89 23.79
C PHE A 532 22.39 -12.90 25.00
N THR A 533 21.80 -12.71 26.18
CA THR A 533 22.53 -12.88 27.43
C THR A 533 22.06 -14.16 28.10
N SER A 534 23.00 -14.98 28.54
CA SER A 534 22.69 -16.02 29.52
C SER A 534 23.11 -15.53 30.90
N GLN A 535 22.19 -15.60 31.85
CA GLN A 535 22.41 -15.15 33.23
C GLN A 535 22.51 -16.36 34.17
N PHE A 536 23.54 -16.39 34.99
CA PHE A 536 23.61 -17.34 36.11
C PHE A 536 22.61 -16.96 37.21
N ALA A 537 22.05 -17.96 37.88
CA ALA A 537 21.32 -17.79 39.13
C ALA A 537 21.97 -18.62 40.23
N PRO A 538 21.87 -18.21 41.51
CA PRO A 538 22.33 -19.04 42.63
C PRO A 538 21.76 -20.45 42.50
N THR A 539 22.62 -21.46 42.60
CA THR A 539 22.15 -22.83 42.65
C THR A 539 21.29 -22.96 43.92
N LYS A 540 20.05 -23.45 43.82
CA LYS A 540 19.29 -23.86 45.02
C LYS A 540 20.19 -24.79 45.87
N ASN A 541 19.98 -24.87 47.19
CA ASN A 541 20.71 -25.81 48.07
C ASN A 541 20.54 -27.26 47.57
N ALA A 542 21.40 -27.67 46.65
CA ALA A 542 21.43 -28.95 46.00
C ALA A 542 22.89 -29.33 45.83
N THR A 543 23.22 -30.57 46.17
CA THR A 543 24.59 -31.06 46.09
C THR A 543 24.88 -31.41 44.64
N ILE A 544 25.77 -30.67 43.98
CA ILE A 544 26.15 -30.96 42.60
C ILE A 544 27.13 -32.13 42.56
N GLN A 545 26.65 -33.32 42.20
CA GLN A 545 27.53 -34.45 41.84
C GLN A 545 28.04 -34.25 40.40
N ALA A 546 29.29 -33.80 40.28
CA ALA A 546 30.04 -33.86 39.04
C ALA A 546 30.58 -35.28 38.84
N GLN A 547 30.23 -35.94 37.74
CA GLN A 547 31.05 -37.01 37.18
C GLN A 547 31.26 -36.76 35.69
N LEU A 548 32.50 -36.48 35.32
CA LEU A 548 33.01 -36.72 33.97
C LEU A 548 33.19 -38.23 33.81
N ILE A 549 32.75 -38.79 32.68
CA ILE A 549 33.27 -40.07 32.19
C ILE A 549 33.90 -39.79 30.83
N ASP A 550 35.21 -40.00 30.78
CA ASP A 550 36.04 -40.07 29.59
C ASP A 550 35.90 -41.44 28.91
N GLY A 551 35.97 -41.46 27.58
CA GLY A 551 36.39 -42.62 26.79
C GLY A 551 35.31 -43.56 26.24
N GLY A 552 34.76 -43.23 25.07
CA GLY A 552 34.09 -44.21 24.19
C GLY A 552 34.90 -44.48 22.91
N SER A 553 35.59 -45.63 22.84
CA SER A 553 36.00 -46.25 21.57
C SER A 553 34.80 -46.93 20.88
N PRO A 554 34.88 -47.25 19.57
CA PRO A 554 33.71 -47.41 18.71
C PRO A 554 32.95 -48.72 18.98
N GLY A 555 31.69 -48.56 19.35
CA GLY A 555 30.75 -49.66 19.65
C GLY A 555 29.50 -49.04 20.27
N GLY A 556 28.57 -48.66 19.41
CA GLY A 556 27.62 -47.58 19.67
C GLY A 556 26.68 -47.80 20.85
N TYR A 557 26.77 -46.90 21.83
CA TYR A 557 25.67 -46.25 22.52
C TYR A 557 26.21 -44.89 23.03
N VAL A 558 25.50 -43.79 22.77
CA VAL A 558 25.81 -42.47 23.36
C VAL A 558 24.78 -42.22 24.45
N GLU A 559 25.20 -42.34 25.70
CA GLU A 559 24.42 -41.88 26.85
C GLU A 559 24.82 -40.44 27.17
N PHE A 560 23.84 -39.53 27.25
CA PHE A 560 24.02 -38.21 27.83
C PHE A 560 23.45 -38.20 29.24
N LYS A 561 24.25 -37.72 30.20
CA LYS A 561 23.80 -37.44 31.56
C LYS A 561 23.80 -35.93 31.74
N ASP A 562 22.64 -35.30 31.59
CA ASP A 562 22.45 -33.87 31.86
C ASP A 562 22.51 -33.61 33.37
N PRO A 563 23.40 -32.72 33.86
CA PRO A 563 23.42 -32.32 35.25
C PRO A 563 22.48 -31.10 35.48
N TRP A 564 21.34 -31.37 36.15
CA TRP A 564 20.50 -30.49 37.01
C TRP A 564 19.14 -29.96 36.48
N LEU A 565 18.03 -30.61 36.87
CA LEU A 565 16.93 -30.13 37.74
C LEU A 565 15.84 -31.23 37.87
N ILE A 566 15.46 -31.60 39.09
CA ILE A 566 14.51 -32.69 39.41
C ILE A 566 13.32 -32.11 40.17
N ASP A 567 12.21 -31.77 39.51
CA ASP A 567 11.11 -31.05 40.19
C ASP A 567 9.68 -31.57 39.84
N TYR A 568 9.41 -32.89 39.87
CA TYR A 568 8.01 -33.37 40.05
C TYR A 568 7.91 -34.76 40.71
N PRO A 569 7.03 -34.96 41.71
CA PRO A 569 6.71 -36.28 42.24
C PRO A 569 5.81 -37.05 41.25
N ASP A 570 6.28 -38.19 40.75
CA ASP A 570 5.49 -39.04 39.83
C ASP A 570 4.65 -40.08 40.62
N PRO A 571 3.30 -39.96 40.62
CA PRO A 571 2.44 -40.88 41.36
C PRO A 571 2.46 -42.31 40.84
N LEU A 572 2.84 -42.53 39.58
CA LEU A 572 2.92 -43.86 38.96
C LEU A 572 4.15 -44.65 39.43
N TYR A 573 5.14 -44.00 40.06
CA TYR A 573 6.39 -44.61 40.50
C TYR A 573 6.73 -44.30 41.96
N GLY A 574 5.71 -44.15 42.80
CA GLY A 574 5.88 -44.00 44.25
C GLY A 574 6.33 -42.60 44.68
N ASN A 575 6.05 -41.57 43.88
CA ASN A 575 6.35 -40.15 44.17
C ASN A 575 7.83 -39.84 44.40
N ASN A 576 8.74 -40.69 43.94
CA ASN A 576 10.16 -40.35 43.91
C ASN A 576 10.42 -39.31 42.80
N LEU A 577 11.21 -38.29 43.12
CA LEU A 577 11.53 -37.18 42.21
C LEU A 577 12.37 -37.70 41.02
N ARG A 578 11.99 -37.35 39.77
CA ARG A 578 12.65 -37.83 38.54
C ARG A 578 12.84 -36.71 37.48
N ASN A 579 13.77 -36.94 36.54
CA ASN A 579 14.09 -36.05 35.40
C ASN A 579 13.19 -36.38 34.19
N GLN A 580 12.52 -35.38 33.58
CA GLN A 580 11.65 -35.54 32.39
C GLN A 580 12.37 -35.34 31.04
N GLY A 581 13.69 -35.18 31.00
CA GLY A 581 14.48 -35.07 29.77
C GLY A 581 14.49 -36.31 28.86
N MET A 582 13.69 -37.34 29.14
CA MET A 582 13.61 -38.59 28.35
C MET A 582 12.19 -39.08 28.08
N SER A 583 11.18 -38.20 27.98
CA SER A 583 9.81 -38.64 27.65
C SER A 583 9.17 -37.93 26.46
N ALA A 584 9.96 -37.66 25.41
CA ALA A 584 9.42 -37.78 24.06
C ALA A 584 9.60 -39.26 23.63
N PRO A 585 8.51 -40.05 23.46
CA PRO A 585 8.67 -41.39 22.91
C PRO A 585 9.21 -41.33 21.49
N PHE A 586 10.29 -42.08 21.22
CA PHE A 586 10.65 -42.48 19.86
C PHE A 586 9.49 -43.32 19.31
N LYS A 587 9.01 -43.04 18.09
CA LYS A 587 7.95 -43.83 17.42
C LYS A 587 8.64 -44.85 16.51
N PRO A 588 8.81 -46.12 16.90
CA PRO A 588 9.29 -47.14 15.99
C PRO A 588 8.13 -47.53 15.09
N VAL A 589 8.33 -47.50 13.77
CA VAL A 589 7.41 -48.20 12.86
C VAL A 589 7.57 -49.68 13.17
N ALA A 590 6.56 -50.29 13.79
CA ALA A 590 6.53 -51.72 13.99
C ALA A 590 6.22 -52.39 12.65
N TYR A 591 7.15 -53.21 12.16
CA TYR A 591 6.88 -54.22 11.15
C TYR A 591 5.78 -55.15 11.68
N ASP A 592 4.64 -55.19 10.98
CA ASP A 592 3.52 -56.10 11.28
C ASP A 592 3.73 -57.42 10.52
N PRO A 593 4.01 -58.55 11.21
CA PRO A 593 4.19 -59.85 10.57
C PRO A 593 2.85 -60.56 10.23
N LYS A 594 1.70 -59.88 10.32
CA LYS A 594 0.37 -60.47 10.09
C LYS A 594 -0.43 -59.91 8.92
N GLN A 595 0.15 -59.08 8.06
CA GLN A 595 -0.45 -58.84 6.74
C GLN A 595 0.16 -59.79 5.69
N PRO A 596 -0.64 -60.66 5.04
CA PRO A 596 -0.18 -61.33 3.83
C PRO A 596 -0.02 -60.29 2.71
N ASN A 597 1.07 -60.43 1.96
CA ASN A 597 1.55 -59.59 0.85
C ASN A 597 0.49 -58.91 0.00
#